data_AF-A0A5K1EHA1-F1
#
_entry.id   AF-A0A5K1EHA1-F1
#
_cell.length_a   1.000
_cell.length_b   1.000
_cell.length_c   1.000
_cell.angle_alpha   90.00
_cell.angle_beta   90.00
_cell.angle_gamma   90.00
#
_symmetry.space_group_name_H-M   'P 1'
#
loop_
_entity.id
_entity.type
_entity.pdbx_description
1 polymer ?
#
loop_
_entity_poly.entity_id
_entity_poly.type
_entity_poly.pdbx_seq_one_letter_code
_entity_poly.pdbx_strand_id
1 'polypeptide(L)' 'GSSNRKLAVTNMICESSHSHSVLTCVIESCWEMNSTTHFRYGRLNLVDHTGSERQKSS' A
#
# COMPACT_ATOMS: atom_id res chain seq x y z
N GLY A 1 11.09 4.49 -3.16
CA GLY A 1 10.00 3.50 -3.00
C GLY A 1 10.00 2.42 -4.06
N SER A 2 9.91 2.77 -5.35
CA SER A 2 9.86 1.77 -6.44
C SER A 2 11.22 1.20 -6.88
N SER A 3 12.34 1.76 -6.40
CA SER A 3 13.69 1.34 -6.80
C SER A 3 14.23 0.13 -6.01
N ASN A 4 13.63 -0.23 -4.86
CA ASN A 4 13.97 -1.48 -4.15
C ASN A 4 13.23 -2.70 -4.68
N ARG A 5 12.50 -2.58 -5.80
CA ARG A 5 11.99 -3.73 -6.54
C ARG A 5 13.13 -4.31 -7.36
N LYS A 6 14.06 -4.99 -6.69
CA LYS A 6 15.01 -5.89 -7.34
C LYS A 6 14.16 -6.97 -8.02
N LEU A 7 14.09 -6.90 -9.34
CA LEU A 7 13.41 -7.88 -10.19
C LEU A 7 14.13 -9.23 -10.06
N ALA A 8 13.83 -9.97 -9.00
CA ALA A 8 14.00 -11.42 -8.99
C ALA A 8 12.67 -11.98 -9.49
N VAL A 9 12.59 -12.23 -10.80
CA VAL A 9 11.52 -13.03 -11.40
C VAL A 9 11.73 -14.46 -10.93
N THR A 10 11.26 -14.74 -9.71
CA THR A 10 11.22 -16.09 -9.16
C THR A 10 9.76 -16.41 -8.90
N ASN A 11 9.16 -17.18 -9.81
CA ASN A 11 8.04 -18.10 -9.63
C ASN A 11 6.82 -17.70 -8.75
N MET A 12 6.57 -16.41 -8.50
CA MET A 12 5.53 -15.95 -7.57
C MET A 12 4.30 -15.41 -8.29
N ILE A 13 3.79 -16.15 -9.28
CA ILE A 13 2.51 -15.82 -9.97
C ILE A 13 1.67 -17.08 -10.18
N CYS A 14 1.66 -17.98 -9.20
CA CYS A 14 0.66 -19.06 -9.12
C CYS A 14 0.05 -19.23 -7.73
N GLU A 15 0.63 -18.59 -6.70
CA GLU A 15 0.22 -18.70 -5.29
C GLU A 15 -0.37 -17.38 -4.72
N SER A 16 -0.57 -16.37 -5.58
CA SER A 16 -1.07 -15.04 -5.17
C SER A 16 -2.58 -14.98 -4.95
N SER A 17 -3.31 -16.06 -5.19
CA SER A 17 -4.76 -16.12 -4.98
C SER A 17 -5.15 -16.23 -3.50
N HIS A 18 -4.20 -16.34 -2.56
CA HIS A 18 -4.45 -16.43 -1.11
C HIS A 18 -3.65 -15.41 -0.27
N SER A 19 -2.91 -14.49 -0.90
CA SER A 19 -2.08 -13.51 -0.18
C SER A 19 -2.72 -12.12 -0.21
N HIS A 20 -2.99 -11.54 0.97
CA HIS A 20 -3.39 -10.15 1.13
C HIS A 20 -2.17 -9.24 1.17
N SER A 21 -2.11 -8.24 0.28
CA SER A 21 -1.00 -7.28 0.22
C SER A 21 -1.39 -5.96 0.88
N VAL A 22 -0.54 -5.39 1.73
CA VAL A 22 -0.74 -4.05 2.31
C VAL A 22 0.38 -3.12 1.84
N LEU A 23 0.01 -2.05 1.14
CA LEU A 23 0.90 -0.96 0.77
C LEU A 23 0.67 0.22 1.72
N THR A 24 1.66 0.52 2.57
CA THR A 24 1.67 1.74 3.38
C THR A 24 2.40 2.86 2.63
N CYS A 25 1.74 3.99 2.45
CA CYS A 25 2.32 5.26 2.00
C CYS A 25 2.32 6.26 3.17
N VAL A 26 3.49 6.83 3.46
CA VAL A 26 3.62 7.94 4.41
C VAL A 26 3.69 9.23 3.60
N ILE A 27 2.81 10.16 3.92
CA ILE A 27 2.66 11.44 3.23
C ILE A 27 3.05 12.53 4.23
N GLU A 28 3.98 13.38 3.82
CA GLU A 28 4.45 14.51 4.62
C GLU A 28 4.18 15.79 3.84
N SER A 29 3.65 16.79 4.53
CA SER A 29 3.37 18.11 3.97
C SER A 29 3.94 19.17 4.90
N CYS A 30 4.78 20.04 4.34
CA CYS A 30 5.31 21.21 5.01
C CYS A 30 4.82 22.45 4.27
N TRP A 31 4.29 23.44 4.98
CA TRP A 31 3.96 24.74 4.40
C TRP A 31 4.17 25.84 5.43
N GLU A 32 4.45 27.05 4.96
CA GLU A 32 4.63 28.21 5.83
C GLU A 32 3.42 29.14 5.72
N MET A 33 2.95 29.63 6.87
CA MET A 33 1.90 30.63 6.93
C MET A 33 2.23 31.60 8.06
N ASN A 34 2.29 32.90 7.76
CA ASN A 34 2.51 33.97 8.74
C ASN A 34 3.75 33.72 9.63
N SER A 35 4.90 33.42 9.03
CA SER A 35 6.16 33.06 9.72
C SER A 35 6.09 31.83 10.63
N THR A 36 5.00 31.05 10.55
CA THR A 36 4.85 29.77 11.22
C THR A 36 4.97 28.64 10.20
N THR A 37 5.94 27.76 10.40
CA THR A 37 6.08 26.54 9.60
C THR A 37 5.13 25.48 10.16
N HIS A 38 4.28 24.94 9.30
CA HIS A 38 3.34 23.90 9.63
C HIS A 38 3.76 22.58 8.99
N PHE A 39 3.68 21.51 9.78
CA PHE A 39 3.94 20.15 9.33
C PHE A 39 2.69 19.29 9.50
N ARG A 40 2.36 18.50 8.48
CA ARG A 40 1.32 17.46 8.52
C ARG A 40 1.91 16.14 8.08
N TYR A 41 1.58 15.11 8.83
CA TYR A 41 1.93 13.72 8.56
C TYR A 41 0.65 12.91 8.40
N GLY A 42 0.56 12.15 7.31
CA GLY A 42 -0.54 11.25 7.02
C GLY A 42 -0.03 9.86 6.68
N ARG A 43 -0.70 8.82 7.17
CA ARG A 43 -0.42 7.44 6.79
C ARG A 43 -1.60 6.89 6.01
N LEU A 44 -1.36 6.54 4.75
CA LEU A 44 -2.32 5.88 3.88
C LEU A 44 -1.96 4.39 3.80
N ASN A 45 -2.88 3.51 4.18
CA ASN A 45 -2.71 2.07 4.03
C ASN A 45 -3.68 1.57 2.96
N LEU A 46 -3.16 1.09 1.84
CA LEU A 46 -3.92 0.47 0.77
C LEU A 46 -3.85 -1.05 0.95
N VAL A 47 -4.98 -1.68 1.24
CA VAL A 47 -5.08 -3.11 1.53
C VAL A 47 -5.73 -3.80 0.34
N ASP A 48 -5.05 -4.82 -0.20
CA ASP A 48 -5.60 -5.71 -1.22
C ASP A 48 -6.37 -6.85 -0.54
N HIS A 49 -7.69 -6.83 -0.71
CA HIS A 49 -8.56 -7.91 -0.26
C HIS A 49 -8.76 -8.91 -1.40
N THR A 50 -8.43 -10.19 -1.16
CA THR A 50 -8.68 -11.29 -2.09
C THR A 50 -10.17 -11.40 -2.41
N GLY A 51 -10.49 -11.54 -3.71
CA GLY A 51 -11.85 -11.51 -4.25
C GLY A 51 -12.84 -12.45 -3.54
N SER A 52 -14.05 -11.95 -3.27
CA SER A 52 -15.13 -12.61 -2.52
C SER A 52 -15.86 -13.72 -3.28
N GLU A 53 -15.26 -14.32 -4.31
CA GLU A 53 -15.91 -15.25 -5.23
C GLU A 53 -16.25 -16.62 -4.61
N ARG A 54 -15.94 -16.86 -3.34
CA ARG A 54 -16.17 -18.15 -2.64
C ARG A 54 -17.25 -18.13 -1.57
N GLN A 55 -18.32 -17.34 -1.74
CA GLN A 55 -19.56 -17.55 -0.97
C GLN A 55 -20.67 -18.03 -1.90
N LYS A 56 -20.68 -19.33 -2.24
CA LYS A 56 -21.94 -20.00 -2.54
C LYS A 56 -22.67 -20.13 -1.20
N SER A 57 -23.63 -19.26 -0.94
CA SER A 57 -24.59 -19.44 0.14
C SER A 57 -25.30 -20.78 -0.08
N SER A 58 -25.24 -21.66 0.92
CA SER A 58 -26.08 -22.87 1.00
C SER A 58 -27.56 -22.51 1.12
#